data_AF-A0AA88WJ88-F1
#
_entry.id   AF-A0AA88WJ88-F1
#
_cell.length_a   1.000
_cell.length_b   1.000
_cell.length_c   1.000
_cell.angle_alpha   90.00
_cell.angle_beta   90.00
_cell.angle_gamma   90.00
#
_symmetry.space_group_name_H-M   'P 1'
#
loop_
_entity.id
_entity.type
_entity.pdbx_description
1 polymer ?
#
loop_
_entity_poly.entity_id
_entity_poly.type
_entity_poly.pdbx_seq_one_letter_code
_entity_poly.pdbx_strand_id
1 'polypeptide(L)' 'MYRLKLFIKFKTKQLGRLPVVHFAAGRLATLEDAALMMELGCDGVIVGSDVFKSGDPVRKGVQSCKPCTTLT' A
#
# COMPACT_ATOMS: atom_id res chain seq x y z
N MET A 1 -28.20 -10.37 10.57
CA MET A 1 -27.01 -9.93 9.78
C MET A 1 -26.52 -8.49 10.05
N TYR A 2 -27.13 -7.70 10.96
CA TYR A 2 -26.77 -6.26 11.16
C TYR A 2 -25.67 -6.01 12.21
N ARG A 3 -25.39 -7.00 13.07
CA ARG A 3 -24.48 -6.89 14.22
C ARG A 3 -23.02 -6.70 13.82
N LEU A 4 -22.59 -7.29 12.70
CA LEU A 4 -21.25 -7.15 12.13
C LEU A 4 -20.97 -5.73 11.61
N LYS A 5 -21.95 -5.08 10.95
CA LYS A 5 -21.79 -3.72 10.41
C LYS A 5 -21.58 -2.68 11.52
N LEU A 6 -22.32 -2.80 12.63
CA LEU A 6 -22.17 -1.92 13.78
C LEU A 6 -20.81 -2.10 14.48
N PHE A 7 -20.35 -3.34 14.59
CA PHE A 7 -19.06 -3.64 15.23
C PHE A 7 -17.89 -3.02 14.48
N ILE A 8 -17.85 -3.17 13.14
CA ILE A 8 -16.79 -2.58 12.32
C ILE A 8 -16.86 -1.04 12.40
N LYS A 9 -18.06 -0.45 12.33
CA LYS A 9 -18.23 1.01 12.45
C LYS A 9 -17.71 1.54 13.79
N PHE A 10 -17.99 0.84 14.89
CA PHE A 10 -17.49 1.23 16.21
C PHE A 10 -15.96 1.08 16.31
N LYS A 11 -15.41 -0.03 15.81
CA LYS A 11 -13.96 -0.28 15.80
C LYS A 11 -13.20 0.76 14.97
N THR A 12 -13.69 1.10 13.78
CA THR A 12 -13.09 2.14 12.94
C THR A 12 -13.13 3.51 13.62
N LYS A 13 -14.24 3.85 14.30
CA LYS A 13 -14.36 5.13 15.02
C LYS A 13 -13.37 5.23 16.19
N GLN A 14 -13.15 4.14 16.92
CA GLN A 14 -12.19 4.10 18.03
C GLN A 14 -10.73 4.16 17.56
N LEU A 15 -10.42 3.50 16.45
CA LEU A 15 -9.05 3.40 15.92
C LEU A 15 -8.67 4.56 14.98
N GLY A 16 -9.64 5.32 14.48
CA GLY A 16 -9.42 6.38 13.47
C GLY A 16 -9.02 5.86 12.08
N ARG A 17 -8.88 4.54 11.92
CA ARG A 17 -8.56 3.85 10.66
C ARG A 17 -9.34 2.54 10.57
N LEU A 18 -9.42 1.96 9.38
CA LEU A 18 -10.01 0.63 9.23
C LEU A 18 -9.17 -0.41 10.00
N PRO A 19 -9.81 -1.43 10.62
CA PRO A 19 -9.10 -2.47 11.38
C PRO A 19 -8.41 -3.51 10.48
N VAL A 20 -7.98 -3.12 9.28
CA VAL A 20 -7.33 -3.97 8.27
C VAL A 20 -6.14 -3.21 7.69
N VAL A 21 -5.17 -3.96 7.15
CA VAL A 21 -4.00 -3.38 6.47
C VAL A 21 -4.45 -2.68 5.20
N HIS A 22 -3.98 -1.46 4.97
CA HIS A 22 -4.32 -0.67 3.80
C HIS A 22 -3.17 -0.64 2.81
N PHE A 23 -3.33 -1.37 1.70
CA PHE A 23 -2.37 -1.36 0.59
C PHE A 23 -2.84 -0.41 -0.51
N ALA A 24 -1.93 0.44 -0.98
CA ALA A 24 -2.12 1.15 -2.24
C ALA A 24 -1.81 0.19 -3.40
N ALA A 25 -2.72 0.05 -4.36
CA ALA A 25 -2.54 -0.75 -5.56
C ALA A 25 -3.01 0.04 -6.78
N GLY A 26 -2.22 0.06 -7.84
CA GLY A 26 -2.50 0.82 -9.06
C GLY A 26 -1.31 0.81 -10.03
N ARG A 27 -1.43 1.50 -11.17
CA ARG A 27 -0.33 1.68 -12.15
C ARG A 27 0.73 2.66 -11.63
N LEU A 28 1.27 2.40 -10.46
CA LEU A 28 2.40 3.14 -9.91
C LEU A 28 3.62 2.81 -10.77
N ALA A 29 4.04 3.77 -11.58
CA ALA A 29 5.11 3.58 -12.56
C ALA A 29 6.48 3.88 -11.94
N THR A 30 6.51 4.70 -10.88
CA THR A 30 7.74 5.15 -10.23
C THR A 30 7.75 4.84 -8.75
N LEU A 31 8.94 4.78 -8.17
CA LEU A 31 9.10 4.67 -6.72
C LEU A 31 8.68 5.92 -5.97
N GLU A 32 8.73 7.09 -6.61
CA GLU A 32 8.28 8.34 -6.01
C GLU A 32 6.78 8.26 -5.72
N ASP A 33 6.00 7.68 -6.63
CA ASP A 33 4.58 7.42 -6.40
C ASP A 33 4.38 6.45 -5.23
N ALA A 34 5.25 5.44 -5.08
CA ALA A 34 5.19 4.49 -3.97
C ALA A 34 5.59 5.14 -2.63
N ALA A 35 6.60 6.01 -2.62
CA ALA A 35 7.03 6.74 -1.45
C ALA A 35 5.96 7.74 -0.99
N LEU A 36 5.32 8.44 -1.93
CA LEU A 36 4.18 9.31 -1.66
C LEU A 36 3.02 8.54 -1.05
N MET A 37 2.70 7.34 -1.54
CA MET A 37 1.64 6.51 -0.96
C MET A 37 1.97 6.06 0.47
N MET A 38 3.24 5.82 0.79
CA MET A 38 3.66 5.54 2.16
C MET A 38 3.55 6.76 3.07
N GLU A 39 3.89 7.96 2.57
CA GLU A 39 3.75 9.21 3.33
C GLU A 39 2.27 9.57 3.56
N LEU A 40 1.38 9.22 2.63
CA LEU A 40 -0.07 9.38 2.76
C LEU A 40 -0.71 8.40 3.77
N GLY A 41 0.09 7.50 4.37
CA GLY A 41 -0.36 6.60 5.44
C GLY A 41 -0.87 5.25 4.96
N CYS A 42 -0.47 4.80 3.76
CA CYS A 42 -0.66 3.40 3.37
C CYS A 42 0.35 2.49 4.09
N ASP A 43 -0.11 1.34 4.57
CA ASP A 43 0.72 0.35 5.24
C ASP A 43 1.66 -0.38 4.27
N GLY A 44 1.39 -0.29 2.97
CA GLY A 44 2.25 -0.82 1.91
C GLY A 44 1.76 -0.49 0.51
N VAL A 45 2.60 -0.79 -0.47
CA VAL A 45 2.34 -0.50 -1.87
C VAL A 45 2.56 -1.77 -2.70
N ILE A 46 1.61 -2.05 -3.59
CA ILE A 46 1.68 -3.14 -4.56
C ILE A 46 1.97 -2.54 -5.93
N VAL A 47 3.15 -2.85 -6.46
CA VAL A 47 3.61 -2.43 -7.79
C VAL A 47 3.54 -3.61 -8.75
N GLY A 48 3.05 -3.34 -9.96
CA GLY A 48 3.07 -4.30 -11.06
C GLY A 48 4.45 -4.41 -11.72
N SER A 49 4.62 -5.42 -12.56
CA SER A 49 5.87 -5.74 -13.27
C SER A 49 6.37 -4.63 -14.20
N ASP A 50 5.54 -3.63 -14.53
CA ASP A 50 5.94 -2.46 -15.33
C ASP A 50 7.02 -1.59 -14.66
N VAL A 51 7.12 -1.61 -13.31
CA VAL A 51 8.23 -0.97 -12.57
C VAL A 51 9.60 -1.55 -12.95
N PHE A 52 9.64 -2.80 -13.40
CA PHE A 52 10.86 -3.55 -13.70
C PHE A 52 11.35 -3.35 -15.13
N LYS A 53 10.57 -2.71 -16.02
CA LYS A 53 10.96 -2.46 -17.42
C LYS A 53 12.03 -1.38 -17.59
N SER A 54 12.34 -0.64 -16.53
CA SER A 54 13.36 0.42 -16.53
C SER A 54 14.64 -0.12 -15.88
N GLY A 55 15.62 -0.51 -16.70
CA GLY A 55 17.07 -0.62 -16.47
C GLY A 55 17.62 -1.31 -15.20
N ASP A 56 17.19 -0.88 -14.02
CA ASP A 56 17.75 -1.25 -12.71
C ASP A 56 16.64 -1.57 -11.68
N PRO A 57 15.94 -2.70 -11.84
CA PRO A 57 14.82 -3.07 -10.96
C PRO A 57 15.23 -3.33 -9.51
N VAL A 58 16.41 -3.93 -9.30
CA VAL A 58 16.88 -4.39 -7.98
C VAL A 58 17.29 -3.21 -7.09
N ARG A 59 17.93 -2.19 -7.67
CA ARG A 59 18.29 -0.97 -6.92
C ARG A 59 17.05 -0.14 -6.61
N LYS A 60 16.03 -0.20 -7.46
CA LYS A 60 14.80 0.57 -7.27
C LYS A 60 13.83 -0.05 -6.25
N GLY A 61 13.58 -1.35 -6.29
CA GLY A 61 12.62 -2.00 -5.38
C GLY A 61 13.03 -1.99 -3.89
N VAL A 62 14.33 -1.86 -3.59
CA VAL A 62 14.87 -2.04 -2.24
C VAL A 62 15.17 -0.71 -1.52
N GLN A 63 15.34 0.39 -2.26
CA GLN A 63 16.02 1.59 -1.72
C GLN A 63 15.14 2.52 -0.88
N SER A 64 13.81 2.60 -1.09
CA SER A 64 13.03 3.71 -0.51
C SER A 64 11.93 3.32 0.48
N CYS A 65 11.32 2.13 0.34
CA CYS A 65 9.95 1.94 0.83
C CYS A 65 9.78 0.67 1.70
N LYS A 66 9.60 0.82 3.01
CA LYS A 66 9.14 -0.26 3.91
C LYS A 66 7.60 -0.30 3.85
N PRO A 67 6.88 -1.41 3.55
CA PRO A 67 7.13 -2.62 2.79
C PRO A 67 6.54 -2.53 1.36
N CYS A 68 7.37 -2.31 0.34
CA CYS A 68 6.94 -2.47 -1.06
C CYS A 68 6.95 -3.95 -1.45
N THR A 69 5.78 -4.57 -1.57
CA THR A 69 5.66 -5.95 -2.05
C THR A 69 5.38 -5.93 -3.55
N THR A 70 6.34 -6.41 -4.33
CA THR A 70 6.10 -6.68 -5.76
C THR A 70 5.39 -8.03 -5.87
N LEU A 71 4.18 -8.03 -6.42
CA LEU A 71 3.56 -9.24 -6.93
C LEU A 71 4.00 -9.35 -8.40
N THR A 72 4.95 -10.25 -8.69
CA THR A 72 5.24 -10.68 -10.06
C THR A 72 4.09 -11.48 -10.62
#